data_AF-A0A2E3FPP2-F1
#
_entry.id   AF-A0A2E3FPP2-F1
#
_cell.length_a   1.000
_cell.length_b   1.000
_cell.length_c   1.000
_cell.angle_alpha   90.00
_cell.angle_beta   90.00
_cell.angle_gamma   90.00
#
_symmetry.space_group_name_H-M   'P 1'
#
loop_
_entity.id
_entity.type
_entity.pdbx_description
1 polymer ?
#
loop_
_entity_poly.entity_id
_entity_poly.type
_entity_poly.pdbx_seq_one_letter_code
_entity_poly.pdbx_strand_id
1 'polypeptide(L)'
;MYGLLFGHPKSGDNMTNIRLKSLLMILLMCCAALAGCLDSDDDDDDDTTDDTSVTDNGYTYVSNVENHRALMQDLCDIKDAASSTGGYDFATAKTIYADGKNAQKDSGVYRTLGGFASAADKNHEYDNYYGANGSIGEHIMAAMDGTGDFENTSNTVRYQGIAKLTVNMGMVGYTIHELNAAIAKAEAGNWGTDDAQHAWDEGWAFFHGPTENYGCSPAKVMEKRAADFNTADADGNAATFLATRTAMNDGLTALQNEDMQGVVDARDEVLKNLVIVYSQAVLKYTSKMDSNDTAEKYQAEGYAFWKAIEAYAGPYMHDGCYNMAVGHKVMMMGEIDATTCDAFVFTPDEEGGTTGTCTNTVTEATSPDATTAEECDGYKSQYYMDNYAATLMNNVLDLTDADQLGTSYDVAPWLQPVWDHYGITSSDIGSMS
;
A
#
# COMPACT_ATOMS: atom_id res chain seq x y z
N MET A 1 -41.05 -66.38 -3.19
CA MET A 1 -41.67 -65.22 -2.52
C MET A 1 -43.17 -65.27 -2.80
N TYR A 2 -43.98 -65.71 -1.82
CA TYR A 2 -45.44 -65.48 -1.84
C TYR A 2 -45.68 -64.02 -1.37
N GLY A 3 -46.77 -63.31 -1.69
CA GLY A 3 -47.84 -63.58 -2.65
C GLY A 3 -49.12 -62.75 -2.38
N LEU A 4 -49.72 -62.23 -3.46
CA LEU A 4 -51.17 -62.05 -3.71
C LEU A 4 -52.08 -61.10 -2.87
N LEU A 5 -52.97 -60.40 -3.63
CA LEU A 5 -54.12 -59.55 -3.24
C LEU A 5 -53.75 -58.20 -2.57
N PHE A 6 -54.50 -57.09 -2.68
CA PHE A 6 -55.71 -56.67 -3.43
C PHE A 6 -55.48 -55.21 -3.96
N GLY A 7 -56.34 -54.49 -4.70
CA GLY A 7 -57.72 -54.69 -5.17
C GLY A 7 -58.22 -53.49 -6.03
N HIS A 8 -59.54 -53.34 -6.19
CA HIS A 8 -60.26 -52.34 -7.03
C HIS A 8 -61.75 -52.27 -6.57
N PRO A 9 -62.66 -51.42 -7.11
CA PRO A 9 -62.56 -50.00 -7.52
C PRO A 9 -63.78 -49.17 -7.00
N LYS A 10 -63.94 -47.89 -7.42
CA LYS A 10 -65.25 -47.34 -7.84
C LYS A 10 -65.18 -45.95 -8.52
N SER A 11 -66.19 -45.68 -9.34
CA SER A 11 -66.52 -44.39 -9.96
C SER A 11 -67.88 -43.90 -9.43
N GLY A 12 -68.15 -42.59 -9.47
CA GLY A 12 -69.44 -42.00 -9.14
C GLY A 12 -69.43 -40.47 -9.12
N ASP A 13 -70.37 -39.85 -9.82
CA ASP A 13 -70.51 -38.39 -9.97
C ASP A 13 -70.80 -37.66 -8.64
N ASN A 14 -70.44 -36.37 -8.58
CA ASN A 14 -71.45 -35.32 -8.65
C ASN A 14 -70.86 -33.93 -8.96
N MET A 15 -71.56 -33.16 -9.78
CA MET A 15 -71.20 -31.82 -10.24
C MET A 15 -72.33 -30.86 -9.91
N THR A 16 -72.11 -29.85 -9.06
CA THR A 16 -73.00 -28.66 -9.02
C THR A 16 -72.39 -27.45 -8.31
N ASN A 17 -72.76 -26.28 -8.83
CA ASN A 17 -72.95 -24.98 -8.15
C ASN A 17 -71.74 -24.13 -7.69
N ILE A 18 -71.80 -22.78 -7.77
CA ILE A 18 -72.42 -21.92 -8.81
C ILE A 18 -71.85 -20.48 -8.70
N ARG A 19 -71.54 -19.87 -9.86
CA ARG A 19 -71.48 -18.42 -10.22
C ARG A 19 -71.06 -17.31 -9.21
N LEU A 20 -70.44 -16.30 -9.84
CA LEU A 20 -70.74 -14.84 -9.75
C LEU A 20 -69.82 -13.94 -8.90
N LYS A 21 -69.57 -12.75 -9.47
CA LYS A 21 -68.84 -11.57 -8.95
C LYS A 21 -67.30 -11.67 -8.95
N SER A 22 -66.54 -10.63 -9.35
CA SER A 22 -66.87 -9.44 -10.15
C SER A 22 -65.58 -8.79 -10.72
N LEU A 23 -65.66 -8.21 -11.92
CA LEU A 23 -64.77 -7.11 -12.35
C LEU A 23 -65.36 -5.78 -11.83
N LEU A 24 -64.55 -4.69 -11.69
CA LEU A 24 -64.71 -3.39 -12.41
C LEU A 24 -63.86 -2.22 -11.78
N MET A 25 -62.92 -1.61 -12.55
CA MET A 25 -62.24 -0.29 -12.31
C MET A 25 -61.57 -0.10 -10.92
N ILE A 26 -60.99 1.03 -10.44
CA ILE A 26 -60.63 2.42 -10.91
C ILE A 26 -59.15 2.66 -10.43
N LEU A 27 -58.18 3.33 -11.07
CA LEU A 27 -58.06 4.20 -12.27
C LEU A 27 -58.07 5.76 -12.09
N LEU A 28 -57.31 6.35 -11.14
CA LEU A 28 -56.74 7.72 -11.28
C LEU A 28 -55.61 8.05 -10.26
N MET A 29 -54.77 9.04 -10.57
CA MET A 29 -53.80 9.70 -9.67
C MET A 29 -54.41 10.94 -8.99
N CYS A 30 -53.91 11.36 -7.81
CA CYS A 30 -53.20 12.65 -7.62
C CYS A 30 -53.00 13.07 -6.13
N CYS A 31 -51.77 13.51 -5.84
CA CYS A 31 -51.29 14.46 -4.82
C CYS A 31 -52.16 14.86 -3.60
N ALA A 32 -51.59 14.65 -2.40
CA ALA A 32 -51.58 15.63 -1.31
C ALA A 32 -50.35 15.39 -0.40
N ALA A 33 -49.90 16.42 0.32
CA ALA A 33 -48.79 16.34 1.28
C ALA A 33 -49.06 17.23 2.51
N LEU A 34 -48.23 17.08 3.55
CA LEU A 34 -48.18 17.80 4.83
C LEU A 34 -49.21 17.44 5.92
N ALA A 35 -48.64 16.86 6.99
CA ALA A 35 -48.77 17.26 8.40
C ALA A 35 -50.14 17.31 9.08
N GLY A 36 -50.30 16.42 10.07
CA GLY A 36 -51.26 16.57 11.17
C GLY A 36 -50.88 15.64 12.32
N CYS A 37 -50.56 16.20 13.49
CA CYS A 37 -50.41 15.41 14.72
C CYS A 37 -51.80 14.99 15.24
N LEU A 38 -51.93 13.79 15.80
CA LEU A 38 -52.45 13.53 17.16
C LEU A 38 -52.67 12.03 17.42
N ASP A 39 -51.82 11.47 18.29
CA ASP A 39 -52.24 10.74 19.50
C ASP A 39 -53.29 9.61 19.38
N SER A 40 -52.80 8.38 19.23
CA SER A 40 -53.49 7.14 19.67
C SER A 40 -52.46 6.01 19.85
N ASP A 41 -52.48 5.34 21.00
CA ASP A 41 -51.59 4.19 21.29
C ASP A 41 -51.88 3.00 20.36
N ASP A 42 -50.83 2.44 19.74
CA ASP A 42 -50.73 1.05 19.29
C ASP A 42 -49.23 0.67 19.30
N ASP A 43 -48.91 -0.57 19.72
CA ASP A 43 -47.53 -1.08 19.80
C ASP A 43 -47.06 -1.57 18.40
N ASP A 44 -46.34 -0.73 17.65
CA ASP A 44 -45.59 -1.12 16.44
C ASP A 44 -44.07 -1.00 16.71
N ASP A 45 -43.28 -1.94 16.18
CA ASP A 45 -41.83 -2.01 16.40
C ASP A 45 -41.12 -0.74 15.89
N ASP A 46 -40.36 -0.08 16.78
CA ASP A 46 -39.42 0.99 16.43
C ASP A 46 -38.18 0.36 15.78
N ASP A 47 -38.34 -0.07 14.52
CA ASP A 47 -37.23 -0.36 13.60
C ASP A 47 -36.54 0.97 13.25
N THR A 48 -35.88 1.55 14.27
CA THR A 48 -34.80 2.48 14.04
C THR A 48 -33.75 1.74 13.24
N THR A 49 -33.78 1.94 11.92
CA THR A 49 -32.63 1.72 11.05
C THR A 49 -31.53 2.66 11.54
N ASP A 50 -30.78 2.19 12.55
CA ASP A 50 -29.75 2.97 13.23
C ASP A 50 -28.73 3.42 12.18
N ASP A 51 -28.52 4.73 12.09
CA ASP A 51 -27.69 5.35 11.06
C ASP A 51 -26.21 5.15 11.42
N THR A 52 -25.79 3.90 11.25
CA THR A 52 -24.47 3.35 11.53
C THR A 52 -23.44 3.77 10.48
N SER A 53 -23.73 4.79 9.66
CA SER A 53 -22.85 5.34 8.63
C SER A 53 -21.70 6.16 9.24
N VAL A 54 -20.72 5.44 9.78
CA VAL A 54 -19.48 6.03 10.28
C VAL A 54 -18.79 6.81 9.15
N THR A 55 -18.26 7.99 9.46
CA THR A 55 -17.57 8.85 8.50
C THR A 55 -16.25 9.34 9.08
N ASP A 56 -15.13 8.92 8.49
CA ASP A 56 -13.78 9.38 8.86
C ASP A 56 -13.25 10.33 7.79
N ASN A 57 -13.00 11.60 8.18
CA ASN A 57 -12.43 12.67 7.33
C ASN A 57 -13.14 12.91 5.97
N GLY A 58 -14.42 12.57 5.84
CA GLY A 58 -15.18 12.73 4.59
C GLY A 58 -15.02 11.57 3.61
N TYR A 59 -14.76 10.37 4.13
CA TYR A 59 -15.15 9.10 3.51
C TYR A 59 -16.18 8.45 4.45
N THR A 60 -17.30 7.98 3.91
CA THR A 60 -18.39 7.34 4.67
C THR A 60 -18.43 5.86 4.31
N TYR A 61 -18.24 4.99 5.30
CA TYR A 61 -18.27 3.54 5.08
C TYR A 61 -19.71 3.07 4.79
N VAL A 62 -19.85 2.02 3.98
CA VAL A 62 -21.13 1.37 3.65
C VAL A 62 -21.27 -0.03 4.23
N SER A 63 -20.24 -0.49 4.94
CA SER A 63 -20.15 -1.79 5.60
C SER A 63 -19.54 -1.66 7.00
N ASN A 64 -19.74 -2.67 7.85
CA ASN A 64 -19.26 -2.63 9.23
C ASN A 64 -17.78 -3.01 9.34
N VAL A 65 -16.90 -2.02 9.27
CA VAL A 65 -15.43 -2.18 9.43
C VAL A 65 -14.89 -1.73 10.79
N GLU A 66 -15.74 -1.62 11.82
CA GLU A 66 -15.33 -1.11 13.14
C GLU A 66 -14.17 -1.92 13.76
N ASN A 67 -14.19 -3.24 13.55
CA ASN A 67 -13.14 -4.14 14.02
C ASN A 67 -11.78 -3.94 13.29
N HIS A 68 -11.76 -3.25 12.15
CA HIS A 68 -10.54 -2.82 11.45
C HIS A 68 -10.10 -1.44 11.90
N ARG A 69 -11.04 -0.50 12.05
CA ARG A 69 -10.78 0.83 12.64
C ARG A 69 -10.07 0.70 13.99
N ALA A 70 -10.50 -0.24 14.83
CA ALA A 70 -9.89 -0.55 16.12
C ALA A 70 -8.39 -0.94 16.08
N LEU A 71 -7.86 -1.46 14.95
CA LEU A 71 -6.43 -1.80 14.82
C LEU A 71 -5.52 -0.55 14.82
N MET A 72 -6.07 0.63 14.55
CA MET A 72 -5.32 1.90 14.65
C MET A 72 -4.91 2.23 16.09
N GLN A 73 -5.68 1.78 17.09
CA GLN A 73 -5.28 1.89 18.51
C GLN A 73 -4.17 0.88 18.85
N ASP A 74 -4.17 -0.34 18.28
CA ASP A 74 -3.08 -1.31 18.44
C ASP A 74 -1.75 -0.71 17.93
N LEU A 75 -1.74 0.01 16.81
CA LEU A 75 -0.55 0.74 16.33
C LEU A 75 -0.05 1.81 17.30
N CYS A 76 -0.97 2.61 17.86
CA CYS A 76 -0.61 3.62 18.86
C CYS A 76 0.02 2.96 20.09
N ASP A 77 -0.58 1.88 20.58
CA ASP A 77 -0.11 1.15 21.75
C ASP A 77 1.26 0.47 21.51
N ILE A 78 1.47 -0.13 20.33
CA ILE A 78 2.77 -0.69 19.89
C ILE A 78 3.85 0.38 19.90
N LYS A 79 3.57 1.53 19.26
CA LYS A 79 4.51 2.66 19.13
C LYS A 79 4.88 3.23 20.50
N ASP A 80 3.90 3.39 21.39
CA ASP A 80 4.12 4.00 22.69
C ASP A 80 4.84 3.03 23.66
N ALA A 81 4.55 1.72 23.60
CA ALA A 81 5.29 0.68 24.33
C ALA A 81 6.76 0.57 23.85
N ALA A 82 6.99 0.56 22.53
CA ALA A 82 8.33 0.54 21.95
C ALA A 82 9.11 1.85 22.13
N SER A 83 8.48 2.92 22.61
CA SER A 83 9.13 4.23 22.75
C SER A 83 10.19 4.28 23.85
N SER A 84 11.16 5.17 23.70
CA SER A 84 12.14 5.48 24.76
C SER A 84 11.48 6.04 26.04
N THR A 85 10.33 6.71 25.92
CA THR A 85 9.50 7.19 27.04
C THR A 85 8.93 6.03 27.86
N GLY A 86 8.55 4.92 27.21
CA GLY A 86 8.15 3.67 27.85
C GLY A 86 9.31 2.83 28.39
N GLY A 87 10.56 3.24 28.13
CA GLY A 87 11.75 2.48 28.49
C GLY A 87 12.13 1.36 27.50
N TYR A 88 11.61 1.41 26.27
CA TYR A 88 11.78 0.39 25.21
C TYR A 88 11.16 -0.99 25.57
N ASP A 89 9.86 -1.03 25.85
CA ASP A 89 9.14 -2.29 26.06
C ASP A 89 8.75 -2.95 24.72
N PHE A 90 9.76 -3.46 24.03
CA PHE A 90 9.59 -4.23 22.80
C PHE A 90 8.81 -5.54 23.01
N ALA A 91 8.76 -6.07 24.23
CA ALA A 91 8.00 -7.28 24.55
C ALA A 91 6.49 -7.00 24.51
N THR A 92 6.04 -5.94 25.20
CA THR A 92 4.63 -5.50 25.12
C THR A 92 4.25 -5.09 23.70
N ALA A 93 5.12 -4.38 22.97
CA ALA A 93 4.89 -4.05 21.57
C ALA A 93 4.69 -5.31 20.69
N LYS A 94 5.54 -6.33 20.87
CA LYS A 94 5.42 -7.60 20.15
C LYS A 94 4.15 -8.38 20.53
N THR A 95 3.75 -8.38 21.80
CA THR A 95 2.48 -8.98 22.25
C THR A 95 1.27 -8.31 21.59
N ILE A 96 1.19 -6.98 21.57
CA ILE A 96 0.06 -6.27 20.93
C ILE A 96 0.03 -6.58 19.42
N TYR A 97 1.17 -6.61 18.76
CA TYR A 97 1.27 -6.94 17.34
C TYR A 97 0.81 -8.38 17.01
N ALA A 98 1.26 -9.36 17.78
CA ALA A 98 1.00 -10.78 17.53
C ALA A 98 -0.39 -11.23 18.00
N ASP A 99 -0.78 -10.85 19.22
CA ASP A 99 -1.99 -11.34 19.91
C ASP A 99 -3.19 -10.37 19.79
N GLY A 100 -2.94 -9.11 19.39
CA GLY A 100 -3.94 -8.04 19.33
C GLY A 100 -4.29 -7.46 20.71
N LYS A 101 -4.92 -6.28 20.76
CA LYS A 101 -5.37 -5.69 22.04
C LYS A 101 -6.74 -5.02 21.99
N ASN A 102 -7.08 -4.29 20.93
CA ASN A 102 -8.30 -3.48 20.87
C ASN A 102 -9.35 -4.04 19.89
N ALA A 103 -8.93 -4.77 18.85
CA ALA A 103 -9.81 -5.29 17.79
C ALA A 103 -10.49 -6.65 18.10
N GLN A 104 -11.30 -6.76 19.18
CA GLN A 104 -11.96 -8.03 19.53
C GLN A 104 -13.14 -8.37 18.61
N LYS A 105 -13.18 -9.60 18.07
CA LYS A 105 -14.33 -10.15 17.32
C LYS A 105 -15.30 -10.86 18.28
N ASP A 106 -16.56 -11.05 17.85
CA ASP A 106 -17.63 -11.73 18.62
C ASP A 106 -17.26 -13.12 19.16
N SER A 107 -16.32 -13.81 18.50
CA SER A 107 -15.75 -15.10 18.95
C SER A 107 -14.83 -14.98 20.18
N GLY A 108 -14.61 -13.77 20.71
CA GLY A 108 -13.67 -13.45 21.77
C GLY A 108 -12.21 -13.34 21.30
N VAL A 109 -11.92 -13.67 20.04
CA VAL A 109 -10.57 -13.63 19.44
C VAL A 109 -10.32 -12.27 18.81
N TYR A 110 -9.11 -11.72 18.97
CA TYR A 110 -8.73 -10.44 18.35
C TYR A 110 -8.41 -10.59 16.86
N ARG A 111 -8.58 -9.53 16.06
CA ARG A 111 -7.74 -9.31 14.86
C ARG A 111 -6.40 -8.80 15.35
N THR A 112 -5.32 -9.18 14.67
CA THR A 112 -3.95 -8.88 15.10
C THR A 112 -3.15 -8.43 13.89
N LEU A 113 -2.25 -7.46 14.08
CA LEU A 113 -1.49 -6.88 12.98
C LEU A 113 -0.54 -7.91 12.37
N GLY A 114 0.06 -8.79 13.18
CA GLY A 114 0.89 -9.90 12.69
C GLY A 114 0.11 -10.98 11.94
N GLY A 115 -1.18 -11.17 12.24
CA GLY A 115 -2.06 -12.10 11.54
C GLY A 115 -2.37 -11.69 10.10
N PHE A 116 -2.37 -10.38 9.80
CA PHE A 116 -2.40 -9.88 8.42
C PHE A 116 -1.01 -9.92 7.77
N ALA A 117 0.04 -9.56 8.50
CA ALA A 117 1.41 -9.45 7.99
C ALA A 117 2.04 -10.74 7.47
N SER A 118 1.52 -11.89 7.92
CA SER A 118 2.10 -13.24 7.71
C SER A 118 1.23 -14.16 6.86
N ALA A 119 0.16 -13.63 6.24
CA ALA A 119 -0.78 -14.40 5.44
C ALA A 119 -0.34 -14.48 3.97
N ALA A 120 -0.23 -15.70 3.46
CA ALA A 120 0.36 -16.04 2.15
C ALA A 120 -0.53 -15.75 0.92
N ASP A 121 -1.72 -15.19 1.12
CA ASP A 121 -2.76 -14.96 0.12
C ASP A 121 -3.09 -13.46 -0.06
N LYS A 122 -2.18 -12.59 0.37
CA LYS A 122 -2.43 -11.16 0.56
C LYS A 122 -2.13 -10.22 -0.60
N ASN A 123 -1.69 -10.73 -1.76
CA ASN A 123 -1.75 -10.05 -3.07
C ASN A 123 -1.34 -8.54 -3.06
N HIS A 124 -0.31 -8.21 -2.29
CA HIS A 124 0.21 -6.85 -2.04
C HIS A 124 1.66 -6.71 -2.53
N GLU A 125 2.01 -7.47 -3.57
CA GLU A 125 3.31 -7.63 -4.24
C GLU A 125 4.56 -7.98 -3.41
N TYR A 126 4.66 -7.60 -2.13
CA TYR A 126 5.83 -7.87 -1.28
C TYR A 126 6.28 -9.35 -1.28
N ASP A 127 5.33 -10.28 -1.17
CA ASP A 127 5.62 -11.71 -1.12
C ASP A 127 6.15 -12.25 -2.48
N ASN A 128 5.70 -11.65 -3.60
CA ASN A 128 6.23 -11.94 -4.93
C ASN A 128 7.64 -11.35 -5.08
N TYR A 129 7.82 -10.10 -4.66
CA TYR A 129 9.07 -9.32 -4.80
C TYR A 129 10.22 -9.92 -3.98
N TYR A 130 9.98 -10.28 -2.72
CA TYR A 130 10.97 -10.94 -1.87
C TYR A 130 11.02 -12.47 -2.06
N GLY A 131 10.07 -13.05 -2.78
CA GLY A 131 9.99 -14.49 -3.04
C GLY A 131 9.67 -15.36 -1.82
N ALA A 132 9.05 -14.78 -0.79
CA ALA A 132 8.72 -15.43 0.48
C ALA A 132 7.34 -14.98 0.99
N ASN A 133 6.59 -15.90 1.60
CA ASN A 133 5.25 -15.58 2.08
C ASN A 133 5.29 -14.87 3.44
N GLY A 134 4.58 -13.76 3.57
CA GLY A 134 4.50 -12.99 4.81
C GLY A 134 5.69 -12.05 5.06
N SER A 135 6.38 -11.58 4.01
CA SER A 135 7.62 -10.79 4.18
C SER A 135 7.42 -9.46 4.91
N ILE A 136 6.22 -8.85 4.83
CA ILE A 136 5.84 -7.71 5.68
C ILE A 136 6.00 -8.09 7.16
N GLY A 137 5.50 -9.27 7.53
CA GLY A 137 5.59 -9.80 8.88
C GLY A 137 7.02 -10.08 9.32
N GLU A 138 7.86 -10.61 8.43
CA GLU A 138 9.27 -10.87 8.71
C GLU A 138 10.05 -9.58 9.01
N HIS A 139 9.90 -8.53 8.19
CA HIS A 139 10.56 -7.24 8.44
C HIS A 139 10.11 -6.58 9.76
N ILE A 140 8.81 -6.60 10.08
CA ILE A 140 8.31 -6.04 11.34
C ILE A 140 8.84 -6.84 12.54
N MET A 141 8.83 -8.18 12.45
CA MET A 141 9.31 -9.07 13.50
C MET A 141 10.83 -8.96 13.71
N ALA A 142 11.61 -8.76 12.65
CA ALA A 142 13.05 -8.51 12.72
C ALA A 142 13.39 -7.34 13.65
N ALA A 143 12.64 -6.23 13.56
CA ALA A 143 12.78 -5.09 14.47
C ALA A 143 12.33 -5.42 15.92
N MET A 144 11.23 -6.18 16.07
CA MET A 144 10.68 -6.57 17.38
C MET A 144 11.54 -7.57 18.15
N ASP A 145 12.29 -8.45 17.47
CA ASP A 145 13.22 -9.39 18.09
C ASP A 145 14.67 -8.86 18.14
N GLY A 146 15.09 -8.05 17.15
CA GLY A 146 16.46 -7.55 17.02
C GLY A 146 17.34 -8.50 16.21
N THR A 147 16.82 -8.94 15.06
CA THR A 147 17.40 -9.96 14.17
C THR A 147 17.38 -9.46 12.72
N GLY A 148 18.05 -10.18 11.81
CA GLY A 148 18.18 -9.75 10.41
C GLY A 148 18.86 -8.39 10.34
N ASP A 149 18.30 -7.49 9.54
CA ASP A 149 18.74 -6.10 9.38
C ASP A 149 18.79 -5.32 10.71
N PHE A 150 18.11 -5.79 11.77
CA PHE A 150 18.13 -5.19 13.10
C PHE A 150 19.10 -5.87 14.09
N GLU A 151 19.89 -6.87 13.67
CA GLU A 151 20.86 -7.54 14.55
C GLU A 151 21.96 -6.56 15.01
N ASN A 152 22.31 -6.59 16.30
CA ASN A 152 23.27 -5.69 16.97
C ASN A 152 22.91 -4.17 16.95
N THR A 153 21.81 -3.76 16.30
CA THR A 153 21.41 -2.35 16.22
C THR A 153 20.98 -1.75 17.56
N SER A 154 21.05 -0.41 17.66
CA SER A 154 20.68 0.32 18.88
C SER A 154 19.17 0.27 19.16
N ASN A 155 18.75 0.38 20.43
CA ASN A 155 17.31 0.47 20.77
C ASN A 155 16.61 1.66 20.06
N THR A 156 17.35 2.71 19.71
CA THR A 156 16.85 3.85 18.93
C THR A 156 16.46 3.44 17.51
N VAL A 157 17.33 2.66 16.84
CA VAL A 157 17.10 2.07 15.51
C VAL A 157 15.95 1.08 15.57
N ARG A 158 15.95 0.15 16.53
CA ARG A 158 14.87 -0.83 16.71
C ARG A 158 13.51 -0.17 16.97
N TYR A 159 13.46 0.90 17.77
CA TYR A 159 12.24 1.70 17.93
C TYR A 159 11.77 2.35 16.61
N GLN A 160 12.68 2.84 15.76
CA GLN A 160 12.27 3.30 14.42
C GLN A 160 11.71 2.14 13.60
N GLY A 161 12.41 1.01 13.52
CA GLY A 161 11.92 -0.19 12.82
C GLY A 161 10.50 -0.56 13.23
N ILE A 162 10.26 -0.78 14.53
CA ILE A 162 8.95 -1.14 15.08
C ILE A 162 7.89 -0.06 14.77
N ALA A 163 8.17 1.22 15.06
CA ALA A 163 7.20 2.29 14.91
C ALA A 163 6.96 2.73 13.45
N LYS A 164 7.85 2.38 12.53
CA LYS A 164 7.78 2.79 11.12
C LYS A 164 7.33 1.66 10.22
N LEU A 165 7.87 0.44 10.35
CA LEU A 165 7.47 -0.70 9.51
C LEU A 165 6.01 -1.09 9.78
N THR A 166 5.59 -1.17 11.05
CA THR A 166 4.21 -1.57 11.39
C THR A 166 3.17 -0.62 10.79
N VAL A 167 3.46 0.69 10.75
CA VAL A 167 2.56 1.70 10.15
C VAL A 167 2.71 1.75 8.62
N ASN A 168 3.95 1.85 8.10
CA ASN A 168 4.18 2.23 6.69
C ASN A 168 4.35 1.03 5.76
N MET A 169 4.88 -0.09 6.22
CA MET A 169 4.91 -1.34 5.44
C MET A 169 3.65 -2.16 5.71
N GLY A 170 3.30 -2.36 6.98
CA GLY A 170 2.12 -3.11 7.43
C GLY A 170 0.80 -2.54 6.91
N MET A 171 0.36 -1.40 7.45
CA MET A 171 -0.97 -0.85 7.13
C MET A 171 -1.13 -0.43 5.67
N VAL A 172 -0.05 -0.01 4.99
CA VAL A 172 -0.09 0.31 3.56
C VAL A 172 -0.19 -0.97 2.72
N GLY A 173 0.56 -2.01 3.08
CA GLY A 173 0.40 -3.35 2.48
C GLY A 173 -1.03 -3.89 2.65
N TYR A 174 -1.68 -3.64 3.79
CA TYR A 174 -3.08 -4.03 4.00
C TYR A 174 -4.05 -3.13 3.24
N THR A 175 -3.79 -1.82 3.17
CA THR A 175 -4.57 -0.89 2.34
C THR A 175 -4.59 -1.40 0.90
N ILE A 176 -3.42 -1.63 0.29
CA ILE A 176 -3.32 -2.09 -1.10
C ILE A 176 -3.86 -3.52 -1.26
N HIS A 177 -3.67 -4.42 -0.28
CA HIS A 177 -4.29 -5.74 -0.28
C HIS A 177 -5.81 -5.64 -0.44
N GLU A 178 -6.49 -4.86 0.40
CA GLU A 178 -7.95 -4.85 0.39
C GLU A 178 -8.51 -4.09 -0.83
N LEU A 179 -7.82 -3.07 -1.37
CA LEU A 179 -8.21 -2.48 -2.66
C LEU A 179 -8.06 -3.51 -3.82
N ASN A 180 -6.98 -4.30 -3.81
CA ASN A 180 -6.79 -5.39 -4.77
C ASN A 180 -7.83 -6.52 -4.57
N ALA A 181 -8.23 -6.79 -3.32
CA ALA A 181 -9.27 -7.77 -3.00
C ALA A 181 -10.66 -7.27 -3.41
N ALA A 182 -10.95 -5.98 -3.30
CA ALA A 182 -12.18 -5.37 -3.81
C ALA A 182 -12.31 -5.55 -5.33
N ILE A 183 -11.23 -5.26 -6.08
CA ILE A 183 -11.15 -5.51 -7.53
C ILE A 183 -11.39 -7.00 -7.83
N ALA A 184 -10.66 -7.92 -7.19
CA ALA A 184 -10.81 -9.36 -7.45
C ALA A 184 -12.20 -9.91 -7.09
N LYS A 185 -12.85 -9.40 -6.02
CA LYS A 185 -14.25 -9.73 -5.68
C LYS A 185 -15.22 -9.19 -6.73
N ALA A 186 -15.01 -7.98 -7.22
CA ALA A 186 -15.82 -7.36 -8.28
C ALA A 186 -15.64 -8.07 -9.64
N GLU A 187 -14.44 -8.52 -10.00
CA GLU A 187 -14.18 -9.34 -11.19
C GLU A 187 -14.93 -10.69 -11.14
N ALA A 188 -15.10 -11.25 -9.94
CA ALA A 188 -15.93 -12.43 -9.70
C ALA A 188 -17.45 -12.14 -9.71
N GLY A 189 -17.86 -10.87 -9.83
CA GLY A 189 -19.25 -10.41 -9.83
C GLY A 189 -19.82 -10.09 -8.43
N ASN A 190 -18.99 -10.10 -7.39
CA ASN A 190 -19.41 -9.93 -6.00
C ASN A 190 -19.25 -8.46 -5.56
N TRP A 191 -20.08 -7.57 -6.11
CA TRP A 191 -19.99 -6.11 -5.91
C TRP A 191 -20.51 -5.59 -4.57
N GLY A 192 -21.13 -6.45 -3.75
CA GLY A 192 -21.96 -6.04 -2.60
C GLY A 192 -21.22 -5.45 -1.40
N THR A 193 -22.00 -4.92 -0.45
CA THR A 193 -21.57 -4.36 0.85
C THR A 193 -20.90 -5.38 1.77
N ASP A 194 -21.12 -6.68 1.54
CA ASP A 194 -20.47 -7.78 2.28
C ASP A 194 -19.20 -8.30 1.55
N ASP A 195 -18.97 -7.85 0.31
CA ASP A 195 -17.95 -8.37 -0.61
C ASP A 195 -16.94 -7.28 -1.03
N ALA A 196 -17.05 -6.74 -2.25
CA ALA A 196 -16.08 -5.80 -2.81
C ALA A 196 -16.11 -4.43 -2.11
N GLN A 197 -17.30 -3.90 -1.81
CA GLN A 197 -17.43 -2.66 -1.04
C GLN A 197 -16.92 -2.85 0.40
N HIS A 198 -17.04 -4.05 0.98
CA HIS A 198 -16.45 -4.34 2.29
C HIS A 198 -14.92 -4.20 2.26
N ALA A 199 -14.26 -4.80 1.28
CA ALA A 199 -12.80 -4.70 1.17
C ALA A 199 -12.33 -3.25 0.90
N TRP A 200 -13.09 -2.49 0.12
CA TRP A 200 -12.78 -1.08 -0.11
C TRP A 200 -12.88 -0.24 1.18
N ASP A 201 -13.91 -0.49 2.01
CA ASP A 201 -14.04 0.07 3.36
C ASP A 201 -12.93 -0.41 4.32
N GLU A 202 -12.56 -1.70 4.27
CA GLU A 202 -11.45 -2.28 5.06
C GLU A 202 -10.14 -1.53 4.72
N GLY A 203 -9.92 -1.23 3.43
CA GLY A 203 -8.80 -0.41 2.95
C GLY A 203 -8.74 1.00 3.56
N TRP A 204 -9.85 1.75 3.61
CA TRP A 204 -9.87 3.07 4.27
C TRP A 204 -9.66 2.96 5.79
N ALA A 205 -10.23 1.93 6.43
CA ALA A 205 -10.03 1.68 7.85
C ALA A 205 -8.56 1.38 8.20
N PHE A 206 -7.82 0.69 7.32
CA PHE A 206 -6.37 0.51 7.47
C PHE A 206 -5.56 1.79 7.19
N PHE A 207 -5.93 2.57 6.17
CA PHE A 207 -5.18 3.76 5.75
C PHE A 207 -5.35 4.97 6.68
N HIS A 208 -6.57 5.22 7.13
CA HIS A 208 -6.93 6.40 7.92
C HIS A 208 -7.27 6.05 9.37
N GLY A 209 -8.13 5.03 9.56
CA GLY A 209 -8.66 4.64 10.87
C GLY A 209 -9.57 5.69 11.51
N PRO A 210 -9.93 5.51 12.79
CA PRO A 210 -10.79 6.43 13.52
C PRO A 210 -10.06 7.75 13.83
N THR A 211 -10.81 8.85 13.79
CA THR A 211 -10.30 10.22 13.93
C THR A 211 -9.47 10.44 15.21
N GLU A 212 -9.82 9.80 16.32
CA GLU A 212 -9.09 9.83 17.59
C GLU A 212 -7.70 9.17 17.55
N ASN A 213 -7.49 8.17 16.68
CA ASN A 213 -6.21 7.49 16.48
C ASN A 213 -5.45 7.96 15.24
N TYR A 214 -5.98 8.92 14.49
CA TYR A 214 -5.38 9.48 13.27
C TYR A 214 -3.91 9.91 13.45
N GLY A 215 -3.48 10.28 14.66
CA GLY A 215 -2.06 10.55 14.98
C GLY A 215 -1.07 9.42 14.64
N CYS A 216 -1.55 8.18 14.51
CA CYS A 216 -0.77 6.96 14.27
C CYS A 216 -0.89 6.40 12.84
N SER A 217 -1.74 6.98 11.98
CA SER A 217 -2.10 6.42 10.67
C SER A 217 -1.07 6.67 9.55
N PRO A 218 -1.08 5.84 8.48
CA PRO A 218 -0.42 6.15 7.21
C PRO A 218 -0.84 7.51 6.63
N ALA A 219 -2.13 7.85 6.67
CA ALA A 219 -2.63 9.15 6.23
C ALA A 219 -1.91 10.34 6.92
N LYS A 220 -1.64 10.24 8.22
CA LYS A 220 -0.88 11.25 8.97
C LYS A 220 0.62 11.27 8.67
N VAL A 221 1.13 10.41 7.79
CA VAL A 221 2.47 10.52 7.19
C VAL A 221 2.43 11.39 5.94
N MET A 222 1.35 11.35 5.15
CA MET A 222 1.17 12.23 3.98
C MET A 222 1.26 13.71 4.36
N GLU A 223 0.53 14.15 5.41
CA GLU A 223 0.63 15.52 5.92
C GLU A 223 2.06 15.93 6.31
N LYS A 224 2.80 15.03 6.98
CA LYS A 224 4.18 15.31 7.42
C LYS A 224 5.10 15.49 6.20
N ARG A 225 4.88 14.73 5.14
CA ARG A 225 5.65 14.82 3.89
C ARG A 225 5.29 16.05 3.07
N ALA A 226 4.01 16.39 2.98
CA ALA A 226 3.58 17.62 2.33
C ALA A 226 4.14 18.88 3.01
N ALA A 227 4.19 18.90 4.35
CA ALA A 227 4.87 19.95 5.10
C ALA A 227 6.40 19.96 4.87
N ASP A 228 7.03 18.78 4.78
CA ASP A 228 8.47 18.63 4.52
C ASP A 228 8.90 19.03 3.09
N PHE A 229 7.98 19.01 2.11
CA PHE A 229 8.26 19.20 0.66
C PHE A 229 7.48 20.34 -0.01
N ASN A 230 6.77 21.15 0.78
CA ASN A 230 5.91 22.25 0.30
C ASN A 230 4.80 21.81 -0.68
N THR A 231 4.32 20.57 -0.58
CA THR A 231 3.23 19.97 -1.40
C THR A 231 1.88 19.92 -0.66
N ALA A 232 1.69 20.87 0.25
CA ALA A 232 0.40 21.15 0.88
C ALA A 232 -0.37 22.23 0.11
N ASP A 233 -1.70 22.23 0.21
CA ASP A 233 -2.56 23.28 -0.33
C ASP A 233 -2.49 24.58 0.51
N ALA A 234 -3.28 25.58 0.13
CA ALA A 234 -3.32 26.88 0.81
C ALA A 234 -3.90 26.84 2.24
N ASP A 235 -4.63 25.78 2.59
CA ASP A 235 -5.22 25.55 3.92
C ASP A 235 -4.34 24.61 4.79
N GLY A 236 -3.30 24.01 4.21
CA GLY A 236 -2.32 23.15 4.87
C GLY A 236 -2.55 21.64 4.69
N ASN A 237 -3.49 21.21 3.85
CA ASN A 237 -3.77 19.80 3.59
C ASN A 237 -2.74 19.24 2.60
N ALA A 238 -2.26 18.00 2.80
CA ALA A 238 -1.41 17.33 1.81
C ALA A 238 -2.19 17.10 0.50
N ALA A 239 -1.62 17.54 -0.64
CA ALA A 239 -2.25 17.31 -1.95
C ALA A 239 -2.49 15.81 -2.21
N THR A 240 -1.52 14.97 -1.84
CA THR A 240 -1.62 13.51 -1.98
C THR A 240 -2.69 12.88 -1.08
N PHE A 241 -2.95 13.45 0.09
CA PHE A 241 -4.02 12.99 0.98
C PHE A 241 -5.41 13.37 0.46
N LEU A 242 -5.54 14.57 -0.12
CA LEU A 242 -6.77 15.00 -0.78
C LEU A 242 -7.08 14.14 -2.02
N ALA A 243 -6.06 13.85 -2.83
CA ALA A 243 -6.17 12.96 -3.99
C ALA A 243 -6.54 11.53 -3.55
N THR A 244 -5.85 10.97 -2.55
CA THR A 244 -6.17 9.65 -1.96
C THR A 244 -7.62 9.58 -1.46
N ARG A 245 -8.11 10.60 -0.73
CA ARG A 245 -9.51 10.61 -0.27
C ARG A 245 -10.50 10.71 -1.42
N THR A 246 -10.18 11.50 -2.45
CA THR A 246 -11.01 11.62 -3.67
C THR A 246 -11.11 10.26 -4.36
N ALA A 247 -9.97 9.64 -4.67
CA ALA A 247 -9.89 8.32 -5.28
C ALA A 247 -10.63 7.24 -4.47
N MET A 248 -10.53 7.27 -3.13
CA MET A 248 -11.29 6.33 -2.29
C MET A 248 -12.81 6.53 -2.37
N ASN A 249 -13.32 7.77 -2.41
CA ASN A 249 -14.76 8.01 -2.62
C ASN A 249 -15.21 7.67 -4.05
N ASP A 250 -14.38 7.97 -5.05
CA ASP A 250 -14.66 7.70 -6.46
C ASP A 250 -14.66 6.19 -6.75
N GLY A 251 -13.72 5.42 -6.18
CA GLY A 251 -13.67 3.97 -6.28
C GLY A 251 -14.82 3.26 -5.55
N LEU A 252 -15.26 3.78 -4.39
CA LEU A 252 -16.48 3.30 -3.73
C LEU A 252 -17.71 3.57 -4.62
N THR A 253 -17.78 4.76 -5.22
CA THR A 253 -18.83 5.14 -6.17
C THR A 253 -18.79 4.23 -7.42
N ALA A 254 -17.62 3.87 -7.92
CA ALA A 254 -17.44 2.96 -9.04
C ALA A 254 -17.91 1.53 -8.69
N LEU A 255 -17.57 1.02 -7.50
CA LEU A 255 -18.08 -0.27 -6.98
C LEU A 255 -19.62 -0.30 -6.91
N GLN A 256 -20.24 0.80 -6.46
CA GLN A 256 -21.70 0.94 -6.39
C GLN A 256 -22.38 1.02 -7.78
N ASN A 257 -21.64 1.39 -8.81
CA ASN A 257 -22.13 1.47 -10.21
C ASN A 257 -21.71 0.26 -11.08
N GLU A 258 -21.04 -0.73 -10.49
CA GLU A 258 -20.42 -1.88 -11.20
C GLU A 258 -19.39 -1.46 -12.29
N ASP A 259 -18.74 -0.29 -12.12
CA ASP A 259 -17.74 0.24 -13.06
C ASP A 259 -16.32 -0.22 -12.70
N MET A 260 -15.90 -1.36 -13.26
CA MET A 260 -14.58 -1.94 -13.01
C MET A 260 -13.43 -0.99 -13.33
N GLN A 261 -13.53 -0.16 -14.37
CA GLN A 261 -12.44 0.75 -14.75
C GLN A 261 -12.28 1.84 -13.69
N GLY A 262 -13.39 2.42 -13.20
CA GLY A 262 -13.36 3.40 -12.12
C GLY A 262 -12.75 2.87 -10.82
N VAL A 263 -12.91 1.59 -10.49
CA VAL A 263 -12.27 0.97 -9.31
C VAL A 263 -10.76 0.80 -9.51
N VAL A 264 -10.32 0.38 -10.70
CA VAL A 264 -8.90 0.22 -11.03
C VAL A 264 -8.20 1.59 -11.07
N ASP A 265 -8.78 2.58 -11.75
CA ASP A 265 -8.25 3.95 -11.84
C ASP A 265 -8.12 4.57 -10.44
N ALA A 266 -9.10 4.35 -9.55
CA ALA A 266 -9.04 4.78 -8.16
C ALA A 266 -7.92 4.08 -7.36
N ARG A 267 -7.74 2.75 -7.52
CA ARG A 267 -6.68 1.99 -6.86
C ARG A 267 -5.29 2.48 -7.30
N ASP A 268 -5.12 2.74 -8.60
CA ASP A 268 -3.86 3.22 -9.19
C ASP A 268 -3.52 4.63 -8.69
N GLU A 269 -4.50 5.53 -8.58
CA GLU A 269 -4.28 6.87 -8.01
C GLU A 269 -3.94 6.79 -6.50
N VAL A 270 -4.55 5.89 -5.72
CA VAL A 270 -4.14 5.65 -4.31
C VAL A 270 -2.68 5.17 -4.25
N LEU A 271 -2.30 4.20 -5.08
CA LEU A 271 -0.91 3.70 -5.14
C LEU A 271 0.08 4.81 -5.53
N LYS A 272 -0.23 5.60 -6.55
CA LYS A 272 0.59 6.75 -6.97
C LYS A 272 0.83 7.74 -5.83
N ASN A 273 -0.21 8.09 -5.08
CA ASN A 273 -0.10 9.00 -3.94
C ASN A 273 0.76 8.45 -2.79
N LEU A 274 0.75 7.12 -2.58
CA LEU A 274 1.66 6.44 -1.66
C LEU A 274 3.11 6.50 -2.16
N VAL A 275 3.36 6.22 -3.45
CA VAL A 275 4.69 6.31 -4.07
C VAL A 275 5.30 7.72 -3.97
N ILE A 276 4.50 8.78 -4.17
CA ILE A 276 4.93 10.17 -3.95
C ILE A 276 5.37 10.40 -2.50
N VAL A 277 4.52 10.03 -1.53
CA VAL A 277 4.74 10.29 -0.10
C VAL A 277 5.94 9.52 0.45
N TYR A 278 6.15 8.29 0.01
CA TYR A 278 7.30 7.49 0.45
C TYR A 278 8.58 7.83 -0.32
N SER A 279 8.50 8.30 -1.57
CA SER A 279 9.64 8.95 -2.25
C SER A 279 10.11 10.20 -1.48
N GLN A 280 9.18 11.11 -1.14
CA GLN A 280 9.43 12.27 -0.28
C GLN A 280 10.05 11.84 1.07
N ALA A 281 9.57 10.74 1.66
CA ALA A 281 10.14 10.22 2.90
C ALA A 281 11.59 9.78 2.72
N VAL A 282 11.87 8.86 1.79
CA VAL A 282 13.22 8.33 1.51
C VAL A 282 14.20 9.48 1.27
N LEU A 283 13.89 10.39 0.32
CA LEU A 283 14.69 11.58 0.01
C LEU A 283 15.08 12.40 1.25
N LYS A 284 14.11 12.65 2.15
CA LYS A 284 14.34 13.46 3.37
C LYS A 284 15.27 12.76 4.38
N TYR A 285 15.30 11.44 4.44
CA TYR A 285 16.08 10.72 5.44
C TYR A 285 17.48 10.34 4.93
N THR A 286 17.62 9.98 3.65
CA THR A 286 18.93 9.79 3.03
C THR A 286 19.73 11.10 2.99
N SER A 287 19.07 12.26 2.81
CA SER A 287 19.69 13.58 2.84
C SER A 287 20.00 14.13 4.25
N LYS A 288 19.89 13.30 5.31
CA LYS A 288 20.15 13.70 6.71
C LYS A 288 21.02 12.71 7.48
N MET A 289 21.53 11.68 6.80
CA MET A 289 22.47 10.71 7.37
C MET A 289 23.86 11.31 7.68
N ASP A 290 24.13 12.56 7.28
CA ASP A 290 25.26 13.38 7.78
C ASP A 290 25.14 13.81 9.25
N SER A 291 24.00 13.57 9.91
CA SER A 291 23.75 14.05 11.26
C SER A 291 24.54 13.29 12.34
N ASN A 292 25.63 13.91 12.83
CA ASN A 292 26.48 13.39 13.92
C ASN A 292 25.72 12.84 15.15
N ASP A 293 24.55 13.39 15.47
CA ASP A 293 23.74 12.99 16.64
C ASP A 293 22.59 12.01 16.30
N THR A 294 22.19 11.88 15.02
CA THR A 294 20.97 11.15 14.64
C THR A 294 21.03 10.34 13.33
N ALA A 295 22.21 10.15 12.72
CA ALA A 295 22.39 9.39 11.48
C ALA A 295 21.75 7.99 11.51
N GLU A 296 22.08 7.14 12.50
CA GLU A 296 21.45 5.82 12.72
C GLU A 296 19.91 5.89 12.67
N LYS A 297 19.34 6.88 13.37
CA LYS A 297 17.89 7.06 13.47
C LYS A 297 17.29 7.44 12.11
N TYR A 298 17.97 8.30 11.35
CA TYR A 298 17.51 8.70 10.03
C TYR A 298 17.67 7.59 9.00
N GLN A 299 18.75 6.81 9.03
CA GLN A 299 18.89 5.60 8.22
C GLN A 299 17.75 4.60 8.53
N ALA A 300 17.43 4.38 9.81
CA ALA A 300 16.33 3.51 10.23
C ALA A 300 14.92 4.04 9.88
N GLU A 301 14.70 5.36 9.88
CA GLU A 301 13.49 5.94 9.31
C GLU A 301 13.46 5.76 7.79
N GLY A 302 14.56 6.03 7.08
CA GLY A 302 14.70 5.89 5.62
C GLY A 302 14.46 4.46 5.14
N TYR A 303 15.12 3.47 5.76
CA TYR A 303 14.91 2.03 5.55
C TYR A 303 13.42 1.69 5.61
N ALA A 304 12.74 2.06 6.70
CA ALA A 304 11.34 1.68 6.90
C ALA A 304 10.36 2.44 5.98
N PHE A 305 10.77 3.56 5.40
CA PHE A 305 10.02 4.24 4.34
C PHE A 305 10.36 3.73 2.93
N TRP A 306 11.56 3.18 2.71
CA TRP A 306 11.90 2.45 1.48
C TRP A 306 11.14 1.12 1.41
N LYS A 307 11.19 0.32 2.48
CA LYS A 307 10.42 -0.94 2.62
C LYS A 307 8.90 -0.75 2.51
N ALA A 308 8.39 0.47 2.65
CA ALA A 308 6.98 0.83 2.47
C ALA A 308 6.54 1.03 1.01
N ILE A 309 7.47 1.10 0.05
CA ILE A 309 7.19 1.14 -1.40
C ILE A 309 8.09 0.22 -2.24
N GLU A 310 9.08 -0.46 -1.67
CA GLU A 310 10.09 -1.20 -2.43
C GLU A 310 9.51 -2.20 -3.44
N ALA A 311 8.45 -2.94 -3.11
CA ALA A 311 7.82 -3.88 -4.06
C ALA A 311 7.11 -3.20 -5.25
N TYR A 312 6.81 -1.91 -5.15
CA TYR A 312 6.16 -1.08 -6.17
C TYR A 312 7.13 -0.15 -6.90
N ALA A 313 8.24 0.20 -6.26
CA ALA A 313 9.27 1.09 -6.80
C ALA A 313 10.47 0.32 -7.36
N GLY A 314 10.93 -0.71 -6.64
CA GLY A 314 12.10 -1.52 -6.95
C GLY A 314 12.13 -2.08 -8.38
N PRO A 315 11.01 -2.58 -8.96
CA PRO A 315 10.94 -3.08 -10.34
C PRO A 315 11.03 -2.02 -11.46
N TYR A 316 11.09 -0.74 -11.10
CA TYR A 316 11.17 0.41 -12.03
C TYR A 316 12.34 1.34 -11.64
N MET A 317 13.43 0.78 -11.10
CA MET A 317 14.62 1.56 -10.74
C MET A 317 15.72 1.39 -11.79
N HIS A 318 16.57 2.40 -11.93
CA HIS A 318 17.67 2.39 -12.90
C HIS A 318 18.48 1.08 -12.94
N ASP A 319 18.57 0.47 -14.12
CA ASP A 319 19.38 -0.71 -14.40
C ASP A 319 20.88 -0.40 -14.35
N GLY A 320 21.70 -1.46 -14.35
CA GLY A 320 23.15 -1.38 -14.34
C GLY A 320 23.81 -2.14 -15.48
N CYS A 321 24.80 -1.53 -16.13
CA CYS A 321 25.78 -2.28 -16.92
C CYS A 321 27.08 -2.44 -16.11
N TYR A 322 27.34 -3.64 -15.60
CA TYR A 322 28.56 -3.96 -14.86
C TYR A 322 29.75 -4.15 -15.81
N ASN A 323 30.94 -3.73 -15.37
CA ASN A 323 32.16 -3.79 -16.14
C ASN A 323 33.38 -4.03 -15.23
N MET A 324 34.04 -5.17 -15.44
CA MET A 324 35.22 -5.56 -14.67
C MET A 324 36.48 -4.79 -15.05
N ALA A 325 36.62 -4.38 -16.31
CA ALA A 325 37.83 -3.74 -16.84
C ALA A 325 38.08 -2.37 -16.17
N VAL A 326 37.00 -1.63 -15.87
CA VAL A 326 37.03 -0.36 -15.13
C VAL A 326 37.12 -0.51 -13.60
N GLY A 327 37.54 -1.68 -13.12
CA GLY A 327 37.69 -1.97 -11.69
C GLY A 327 36.41 -2.45 -10.99
N HIS A 328 35.64 -3.33 -11.65
CA HIS A 328 34.41 -3.93 -11.11
C HIS A 328 33.31 -2.92 -10.74
N LYS A 329 33.10 -1.90 -11.59
CA LYS A 329 32.05 -0.88 -11.39
C LYS A 329 30.78 -1.22 -12.16
N VAL A 330 29.68 -0.59 -11.77
CA VAL A 330 28.43 -0.57 -12.53
C VAL A 330 28.19 0.84 -13.03
N MET A 331 27.86 0.98 -14.32
CA MET A 331 27.30 2.22 -14.85
C MET A 331 25.78 2.16 -14.72
N MET A 332 25.20 3.15 -14.02
CA MET A 332 23.75 3.33 -13.99
C MET A 332 23.23 3.69 -15.39
N MET A 333 22.13 3.07 -15.78
CA MET A 333 21.44 3.26 -17.06
C MET A 333 19.95 3.58 -16.80
N GLY A 334 19.22 4.03 -17.81
CA GLY A 334 17.75 4.11 -17.75
C GLY A 334 17.09 2.74 -17.50
N GLU A 335 15.76 2.66 -17.56
CA GLU A 335 15.12 1.37 -17.88
C GLU A 335 15.64 0.93 -19.27
N ILE A 336 16.38 -0.19 -19.32
CA ILE A 336 17.03 -0.66 -20.56
C ILE A 336 16.93 -2.17 -20.72
N ASP A 337 16.89 -2.66 -21.96
CA ASP A 337 17.15 -4.08 -22.19
C ASP A 337 18.63 -4.43 -21.98
N ALA A 338 18.93 -5.68 -21.62
CA ALA A 338 20.29 -6.14 -21.41
C ALA A 338 21.21 -5.95 -22.65
N THR A 339 20.67 -5.95 -23.87
CA THR A 339 21.47 -5.75 -25.09
C THR A 339 21.93 -4.31 -25.27
N THR A 340 21.31 -3.36 -24.57
CA THR A 340 21.81 -1.98 -24.44
C THR A 340 23.19 -1.95 -23.77
N CYS A 341 23.53 -2.90 -22.90
CA CYS A 341 24.90 -3.02 -22.36
C CYS A 341 25.94 -3.49 -23.39
N ASP A 342 25.53 -4.08 -24.53
CA ASP A 342 26.42 -4.37 -25.66
C ASP A 342 26.60 -3.16 -26.60
N ALA A 343 25.82 -2.09 -26.43
CA ALA A 343 25.74 -0.96 -27.36
C ALA A 343 26.76 0.18 -27.10
N PHE A 344 27.72 -0.02 -26.20
CA PHE A 344 28.82 0.92 -25.95
C PHE A 344 29.84 0.91 -27.08
N VAL A 345 30.25 2.10 -27.53
CA VAL A 345 31.22 2.29 -28.62
C VAL A 345 32.31 3.25 -28.19
N PHE A 346 33.57 2.84 -28.40
CA PHE A 346 34.75 3.65 -28.13
C PHE A 346 35.06 4.60 -29.30
N THR A 347 35.24 5.89 -28.99
CA THR A 347 35.65 6.93 -29.93
C THR A 347 36.98 7.55 -29.46
N PRO A 348 38.10 7.29 -30.15
CA PRO A 348 39.41 7.88 -29.80
C PRO A 348 39.41 9.41 -29.82
N ASP A 349 40.20 10.03 -28.94
CA ASP A 349 40.38 11.50 -28.89
C ASP A 349 41.08 12.05 -30.16
N GLU A 350 42.01 11.27 -30.71
CA GLU A 350 42.78 11.55 -31.93
C GLU A 350 42.84 10.31 -32.84
N GLU A 351 43.05 10.49 -34.14
CA GLU A 351 43.05 9.39 -35.12
C GLU A 351 44.17 8.36 -34.82
N GLY A 352 43.80 7.18 -34.32
CA GLY A 352 44.73 6.13 -33.89
C GLY A 352 45.20 6.26 -32.43
N GLY A 353 44.60 7.14 -31.64
CA GLY A 353 44.83 7.25 -30.20
C GLY A 353 44.35 6.03 -29.41
N THR A 354 44.95 5.80 -28.24
CA THR A 354 44.56 4.73 -27.31
C THR A 354 43.63 5.19 -26.20
N THR A 355 43.48 6.50 -26.01
CA THR A 355 42.47 7.11 -25.13
C THR A 355 41.32 7.69 -25.95
N GLY A 356 40.15 7.78 -25.33
CA GLY A 356 38.94 8.24 -25.97
C GLY A 356 37.73 8.19 -25.05
N THR A 357 36.57 8.49 -25.62
CA THR A 357 35.28 8.47 -24.95
C THR A 357 34.54 7.17 -25.24
N CYS A 358 33.94 6.55 -24.21
CA CYS A 358 33.08 5.38 -24.36
C CYS A 358 31.60 5.77 -24.20
N THR A 359 30.81 5.70 -25.28
CA THR A 359 29.42 6.18 -25.31
C THR A 359 28.46 5.08 -25.73
N ASN A 360 27.33 4.96 -25.03
CA ASN A 360 26.24 4.07 -25.39
C ASN A 360 25.46 4.61 -26.58
N THR A 361 25.28 3.80 -27.62
CA THR A 361 24.63 4.22 -28.87
C THR A 361 23.09 4.10 -28.87
N VAL A 362 22.50 3.60 -27.78
CA VAL A 362 21.03 3.56 -27.57
C VAL A 362 20.57 4.67 -26.64
N THR A 363 21.28 4.90 -25.52
CA THR A 363 20.89 5.90 -24.51
C THR A 363 21.66 7.22 -24.57
N GLU A 364 22.63 7.34 -25.49
CA GLU A 364 23.62 8.44 -25.56
C GLU A 364 24.48 8.63 -24.29
N ALA A 365 24.32 7.77 -23.28
CA ALA A 365 25.02 7.86 -22.01
C ALA A 365 26.52 7.55 -22.17
N THR A 366 27.37 8.40 -21.60
CA THR A 366 28.84 8.26 -21.68
C THR A 366 29.39 7.73 -20.37
N SER A 367 30.24 6.69 -20.46
CA SER A 367 30.92 6.14 -19.29
C SER A 367 31.98 7.12 -18.79
N PRO A 368 31.98 7.48 -17.49
CA PRO A 368 33.03 8.33 -16.90
C PRO A 368 34.31 7.54 -16.58
N ASP A 369 34.25 6.20 -16.64
CA ASP A 369 35.31 5.30 -16.17
C ASP A 369 36.01 4.53 -17.29
N ALA A 370 35.37 4.31 -18.44
CA ALA A 370 35.97 3.62 -19.58
C ALA A 370 36.65 4.63 -20.53
N THR A 371 37.99 4.69 -20.47
CA THR A 371 38.83 5.66 -21.19
C THR A 371 39.58 5.04 -22.38
N THR A 372 39.53 3.73 -22.53
CA THR A 372 40.21 2.95 -23.56
C THR A 372 39.24 1.99 -24.26
N ALA A 373 39.65 1.45 -25.42
CA ALA A 373 38.85 0.47 -26.16
C ALA A 373 38.56 -0.80 -25.35
N GLU A 374 39.56 -1.35 -24.64
CA GLU A 374 39.41 -2.57 -23.83
C GLU A 374 38.47 -2.36 -22.62
N GLU A 375 38.53 -1.18 -21.99
CA GLU A 375 37.58 -0.80 -20.94
C GLU A 375 36.16 -0.66 -21.50
N CYS A 376 36.00 -0.05 -22.67
CA CYS A 376 34.69 0.15 -23.29
C CYS A 376 34.05 -1.18 -23.76
N ASP A 377 34.86 -2.06 -24.37
CA ASP A 377 34.47 -3.44 -24.72
C ASP A 377 34.11 -4.30 -23.49
N GLY A 378 34.45 -3.85 -22.28
CA GLY A 378 34.09 -4.51 -21.01
C GLY A 378 32.60 -4.49 -20.67
N TYR A 379 31.82 -3.54 -21.20
CA TYR A 379 30.36 -3.55 -21.05
C TYR A 379 29.72 -4.60 -21.95
N LYS A 380 28.89 -5.49 -21.39
CA LYS A 380 28.22 -6.59 -22.11
C LYS A 380 26.87 -6.94 -21.50
N SER A 381 25.95 -7.47 -22.29
CA SER A 381 24.63 -7.97 -21.84
C SER A 381 24.69 -9.07 -20.78
N GLN A 382 25.72 -9.92 -20.82
CA GLN A 382 25.99 -10.91 -19.76
C GLN A 382 26.35 -10.29 -18.38
N TYR A 383 26.56 -8.98 -18.34
CA TYR A 383 26.87 -8.18 -17.15
C TYR A 383 25.80 -7.10 -16.90
N TYR A 384 24.61 -7.24 -17.49
CA TYR A 384 23.42 -6.48 -17.10
C TYR A 384 23.02 -6.82 -15.65
N MET A 385 22.61 -5.79 -14.91
CA MET A 385 22.11 -5.86 -13.54
C MET A 385 20.75 -5.17 -13.49
N ASP A 386 19.70 -5.99 -13.52
CA ASP A 386 18.30 -5.59 -13.42
C ASP A 386 18.06 -4.75 -12.17
N ASN A 387 17.38 -3.60 -12.31
CA ASN A 387 16.92 -2.76 -11.20
C ASN A 387 18.02 -2.39 -10.17
N TYR A 388 19.26 -2.22 -10.63
CA TYR A 388 20.44 -2.09 -9.76
C TYR A 388 20.37 -0.90 -8.78
N ALA A 389 19.67 0.18 -9.10
CA ALA A 389 19.45 1.28 -8.16
C ALA A 389 18.64 0.89 -6.91
N ALA A 390 17.81 -0.16 -6.95
CA ALA A 390 17.18 -0.74 -5.76
C ALA A 390 18.22 -1.42 -4.85
N THR A 391 19.26 -2.03 -5.44
CA THR A 391 20.40 -2.57 -4.67
C THR A 391 21.20 -1.44 -4.02
N LEU A 392 21.45 -0.33 -4.73
CA LEU A 392 22.13 0.83 -4.15
C LEU A 392 21.31 1.49 -3.02
N MET A 393 19.99 1.61 -3.18
CA MET A 393 19.09 2.10 -2.13
C MET A 393 19.14 1.24 -0.86
N ASN A 394 19.10 -0.09 -1.03
CA ASN A 394 19.23 -1.02 0.09
C ASN A 394 20.61 -0.93 0.77
N ASN A 395 21.71 -0.79 0.00
CA ASN A 395 23.06 -0.65 0.55
C ASN A 395 23.22 0.64 1.39
N VAL A 396 22.69 1.78 0.94
CA VAL A 396 22.71 3.03 1.72
C VAL A 396 21.90 2.89 3.01
N LEU A 397 20.81 2.14 2.96
CA LEU A 397 19.88 1.95 4.08
C LEU A 397 20.19 0.69 4.91
N ASP A 398 21.34 0.04 4.71
CA ASP A 398 21.80 -1.11 5.49
C ASP A 398 22.12 -0.68 6.93
N LEU A 399 21.23 -1.05 7.86
CA LEU A 399 21.30 -0.71 9.27
C LEU A 399 22.46 -1.41 10.01
N THR A 400 23.15 -2.34 9.34
CA THR A 400 24.37 -3.01 9.83
C THR A 400 25.66 -2.35 9.31
N ASP A 401 25.60 -1.55 8.24
CA ASP A 401 26.74 -0.84 7.67
C ASP A 401 26.86 0.59 8.24
N ALA A 402 27.75 0.72 9.23
CA ALA A 402 28.07 2.01 9.84
C ALA A 402 28.90 2.94 8.93
N ASP A 403 29.52 2.46 7.84
CA ASP A 403 30.31 3.30 6.93
C ASP A 403 29.42 4.16 6.02
N GLN A 404 28.09 3.91 5.97
CA GLN A 404 27.11 4.80 5.33
C GLN A 404 26.79 6.06 6.16
N LEU A 405 27.13 6.06 7.46
CA LEU A 405 26.76 7.14 8.37
C LEU A 405 27.74 8.32 8.27
N GLY A 406 27.24 9.55 8.48
CA GLY A 406 28.03 10.77 8.29
C GLY A 406 28.03 11.29 6.84
N THR A 407 27.32 10.64 5.93
CA THR A 407 27.14 11.03 4.53
C THR A 407 25.66 11.33 4.25
N SER A 408 25.37 12.35 3.42
CA SER A 408 24.02 12.62 2.91
C SER A 408 23.93 12.24 1.44
N TYR A 409 22.91 11.47 1.09
CA TYR A 409 22.74 10.86 -0.24
C TYR A 409 21.55 11.48 -0.97
N ASP A 410 21.82 12.07 -2.14
CA ASP A 410 20.80 12.40 -3.13
C ASP A 410 20.45 11.14 -3.92
N VAL A 411 19.25 10.61 -3.65
CA VAL A 411 18.71 9.41 -4.29
C VAL A 411 17.56 9.76 -5.26
N ALA A 412 17.33 11.04 -5.54
CA ALA A 412 16.34 11.46 -6.55
C ALA A 412 16.61 10.87 -7.95
N PRO A 413 17.87 10.78 -8.43
CA PRO A 413 18.15 10.09 -9.69
C PRO A 413 17.69 8.63 -9.67
N TRP A 414 17.87 7.92 -8.56
CA TRP A 414 17.50 6.49 -8.44
C TRP A 414 15.99 6.26 -8.49
N LEU A 415 15.20 7.24 -8.03
CA LEU A 415 13.73 7.20 -8.02
C LEU A 415 13.08 7.80 -9.28
N GLN A 416 13.83 8.49 -10.15
CA GLN A 416 13.26 9.16 -11.32
C GLN A 416 12.51 8.23 -12.29
N PRO A 417 12.99 7.01 -12.64
CA PRO A 417 12.23 6.14 -13.55
C PRO A 417 10.94 5.62 -12.91
N VAL A 418 10.94 5.37 -11.59
CA VAL A 418 9.73 5.07 -10.81
C VAL A 418 8.71 6.22 -10.94
N TRP A 419 9.18 7.46 -10.87
CA TRP A 419 8.30 8.62 -11.04
C TRP A 419 7.76 8.71 -12.47
N ASP A 420 8.61 8.50 -13.48
CA ASP A 420 8.20 8.49 -14.88
C ASP A 420 7.16 7.38 -15.16
N HIS A 421 7.34 6.18 -14.59
CA HIS A 421 6.41 5.04 -14.67
C HIS A 421 5.01 5.40 -14.15
N TYR A 422 4.91 5.96 -12.94
CA TYR A 422 3.63 6.37 -12.33
C TYR A 422 3.12 7.73 -12.83
N GLY A 423 3.79 8.36 -13.81
CA GLY A 423 3.45 9.70 -14.30
C GLY A 423 3.49 10.77 -13.20
N ILE A 424 4.42 10.62 -12.25
CA ILE A 424 4.70 11.54 -11.15
C ILE A 424 5.70 12.60 -11.65
N THR A 425 5.41 13.86 -11.38
CA THR A 425 6.27 14.98 -11.77
C THR A 425 7.08 15.52 -10.60
N SER A 426 8.12 16.32 -10.89
CA SER A 426 8.86 17.07 -9.87
C SER A 426 7.98 18.06 -9.09
N SER A 427 6.85 18.51 -9.65
CA SER A 427 5.83 19.28 -8.93
C SER A 427 5.07 18.46 -7.87
N ASP A 428 4.86 17.16 -8.11
CA ASP A 428 4.14 16.27 -7.19
C ASP A 428 5.06 15.80 -6.04
N ILE A 429 6.35 15.57 -6.35
CA ILE A 429 7.40 15.35 -5.34
C ILE A 429 7.67 16.62 -4.55
N GLY A 430 7.68 17.79 -5.19
CA GLY A 430 7.90 19.09 -4.54
C GLY A 430 9.37 19.45 -4.34
N SER A 431 9.67 20.14 -3.24
CA SER A 431 11.03 20.54 -2.88
C SER A 431 11.18 20.73 -1.37
N MET A 432 12.23 20.15 -0.80
CA MET A 432 12.41 20.06 0.65
C MET A 432 12.55 21.44 1.32
N SER A 433 11.85 21.64 2.44
CA SER A 433 11.80 22.88 3.24
C SER A 433 12.96 23.04 4.23
#